data_AF-A0A9Q2S2X2-F1
#
_entry.id   AF-A0A9Q2S2X2-F1
#
_cell.length_a   1.000
_cell.length_b   1.000
_cell.length_c   1.000
_cell.angle_alpha   90.00
_cell.angle_beta   90.00
_cell.angle_gamma   90.00
#
_symmetry.space_group_name_H-M   'P 1'
#
loop_
_entity.id
_entity.type
_entity.pdbx_description
1 polymer ?
#
loop_
_entity_poly.entity_id
_entity_poly.type
_entity_poly.pdbx_seq_one_letter_code
_entity_poly.pdbx_strand_id
1 'polypeptide(L)'
;MSKRFLKGKDMRLALVLFLALLSAPAYACDPGEDCDPAPEPPTVEEPEKPEEPEKPEEPEVPPQPPERPQTPDEPREPREVRSTPKPAPVSCPKVKCVTDANGHRRAMFTADVQPDMYYLGRNFCAAAPKDVEVTACCLAKPDHTYQIQYNVKVSSKAHSKAKEFCICVLGLD
;
A
#
# COMPACT_ATOMS: atom_id res chain seq x y z
N MET A 1 22.75 -44.73 -21.51
CA MET A 1 21.40 -45.29 -21.36
C MET A 1 20.47 -44.22 -20.82
N SER A 2 19.38 -43.98 -21.53
CA SER A 2 18.37 -42.95 -21.32
C SER A 2 17.27 -43.43 -20.37
N LYS A 3 16.68 -42.53 -19.58
CA LYS A 3 15.29 -42.48 -19.07
C LYS A 3 15.21 -41.46 -17.92
N ARG A 4 14.24 -40.57 -17.76
CA ARG A 4 13.30 -39.83 -18.62
C ARG A 4 12.60 -38.87 -17.65
N PHE A 5 12.35 -37.66 -18.14
CA PHE A 5 11.46 -36.64 -17.58
C PHE A 5 10.01 -37.16 -17.44
N LEU A 6 9.35 -36.91 -16.30
CA LEU A 6 7.88 -36.88 -16.09
C LEU A 6 7.65 -35.94 -14.89
N LYS A 7 7.46 -34.62 -15.04
CA LYS A 7 6.31 -33.87 -15.60
C LYS A 7 5.01 -34.20 -14.86
N GLY A 8 4.58 -33.28 -14.01
CA GLY A 8 3.43 -33.45 -13.12
C GLY A 8 2.08 -33.43 -13.81
N LYS A 9 1.08 -34.03 -13.17
CA LYS A 9 -0.34 -33.68 -13.33
C LYS A 9 -1.27 -34.30 -12.26
N ASP A 10 -0.90 -34.40 -10.98
CA ASP A 10 -1.73 -35.19 -10.03
C ASP A 10 -2.02 -34.52 -8.69
N MET A 11 -2.28 -33.21 -8.69
CA MET A 11 -2.84 -32.51 -7.51
C MET A 11 -4.10 -31.70 -7.83
N ARG A 12 -4.74 -31.97 -8.97
CA ARG A 12 -6.09 -31.47 -9.30
C ARG A 12 -7.15 -32.58 -9.34
N LEU A 13 -6.74 -33.83 -9.57
CA LEU A 13 -7.68 -34.96 -9.64
C LEU A 13 -8.22 -35.34 -8.24
N ALA A 14 -7.42 -35.15 -7.19
CA ALA A 14 -7.84 -35.41 -5.80
C ALA A 14 -8.88 -34.39 -5.28
N LEU A 15 -8.88 -33.15 -5.78
CA LEU A 15 -9.80 -32.11 -5.32
C LEU A 15 -11.21 -32.26 -5.93
N VAL A 16 -11.32 -32.80 -7.14
CA VAL A 16 -12.60 -32.95 -7.85
C VAL A 16 -13.43 -34.13 -7.30
N LEU A 17 -12.76 -35.18 -6.78
CA LEU A 17 -13.43 -36.32 -6.14
C LEU A 17 -14.03 -36.00 -4.77
N PHE A 18 -13.62 -34.91 -4.11
CA PHE A 18 -14.15 -34.50 -2.80
C PHE A 18 -15.36 -33.54 -2.87
N LEU A 19 -15.65 -32.95 -4.03
CA LEU A 19 -16.75 -31.99 -4.21
C LEU A 19 -18.08 -32.61 -4.68
N ALA A 20 -18.11 -33.93 -4.92
CA ALA A 20 -19.28 -34.64 -5.48
C ALA A 20 -20.10 -35.44 -4.46
N LEU A 21 -19.98 -35.17 -3.16
CA LEU A 21 -20.66 -35.92 -2.08
C LEU A 21 -21.57 -35.07 -1.16
N LEU A 22 -21.87 -33.82 -1.53
CA LEU A 22 -22.82 -32.97 -0.78
C LEU A 22 -24.02 -32.53 -1.64
N SER A 23 -24.33 -33.27 -2.70
CA SER A 23 -25.60 -33.15 -3.42
C SER A 23 -26.44 -34.41 -3.22
N ALA A 24 -27.20 -34.44 -2.14
CA ALA A 24 -28.40 -35.25 -2.07
C ALA A 24 -29.50 -34.41 -1.43
N PRO A 25 -30.52 -33.98 -2.20
CA PRO A 25 -31.74 -33.40 -1.66
C PRO A 25 -32.59 -34.58 -1.17
N ALA A 26 -32.52 -34.89 0.11
CA ALA A 26 -33.51 -35.77 0.72
C ALA A 26 -34.68 -34.92 1.22
N TYR A 27 -35.47 -34.40 0.29
CA TYR A 27 -36.88 -34.10 0.57
C TYR A 27 -37.57 -35.45 0.79
N ALA A 28 -37.58 -35.91 2.03
CA ALA A 28 -38.50 -36.94 2.50
C ALA A 28 -39.39 -36.26 3.55
N CYS A 29 -40.33 -35.44 3.08
CA CYS A 29 -41.51 -35.09 3.87
C CYS A 29 -42.53 -36.21 3.64
N ASP A 30 -42.66 -37.07 4.65
CA ASP A 30 -43.77 -38.01 4.80
C ASP A 30 -45.07 -37.21 5.05
N PRO A 31 -46.23 -37.57 4.46
CA PRO A 31 -47.44 -36.77 4.56
C PRO A 31 -48.21 -37.15 5.83
N GLY A 32 -47.75 -36.64 6.95
CA GLY A 32 -48.42 -36.86 8.23
C GLY A 32 -47.54 -36.41 9.37
N GLU A 33 -48.12 -35.57 10.22
CA GLU A 33 -47.56 -35.08 11.48
C GLU A 33 -46.68 -33.82 11.39
N ASP A 34 -47.07 -32.90 12.27
CA ASP A 34 -46.77 -31.48 12.35
C ASP A 34 -45.28 -31.13 12.25
N CYS A 35 -44.93 -30.33 11.24
CA CYS A 35 -43.71 -29.55 11.27
C CYS A 35 -43.94 -28.37 12.24
N ASP A 36 -43.32 -28.45 13.41
CA ASP A 36 -43.17 -27.35 14.36
C ASP A 36 -42.84 -26.02 13.64
N PRO A 37 -43.51 -24.90 13.95
CA PRO A 37 -43.17 -23.63 13.36
C PRO A 37 -41.75 -23.22 13.78
N ALA A 38 -40.95 -22.81 12.81
CA ALA A 38 -39.59 -22.34 13.01
C ALA A 38 -39.52 -21.25 14.10
N PRO A 39 -38.48 -21.25 14.97
CA PRO A 39 -38.32 -20.21 15.97
C PRO A 39 -38.16 -18.83 15.31
N GLU A 40 -38.91 -17.84 15.79
CA GLU A 40 -38.81 -16.46 15.31
C GLU A 40 -37.39 -15.91 15.53
N PRO A 41 -36.85 -15.09 14.60
CA PRO A 41 -35.55 -14.47 14.79
C PRO A 41 -35.59 -13.46 15.94
N PRO A 42 -34.51 -13.31 16.73
CA PRO A 42 -34.47 -12.30 17.78
C PRO A 42 -34.53 -10.89 17.16
N THR A 43 -35.37 -10.03 17.73
CA THR A 43 -35.39 -8.59 17.44
C THR A 43 -34.11 -7.97 17.96
N VAL A 44 -33.23 -7.54 17.05
CA VAL A 44 -32.04 -6.75 17.36
C VAL A 44 -32.46 -5.29 17.43
N GLU A 45 -32.32 -4.64 18.59
CA GLU A 45 -32.43 -3.18 18.67
C GLU A 45 -31.31 -2.54 17.84
N GLU A 46 -31.67 -1.55 17.04
CA GLU A 46 -30.75 -0.78 16.22
C GLU A 46 -29.87 0.10 17.12
N PRO A 47 -28.53 0.08 17.00
CA PRO A 47 -27.68 0.91 17.85
C PRO A 47 -27.91 2.39 17.56
N GLU A 48 -28.05 3.21 18.62
CA GLU A 48 -28.09 4.67 18.46
C GLU A 48 -26.82 5.18 17.75
N LYS A 49 -27.03 6.07 16.78
CA LYS A 49 -25.97 6.70 16.00
C LYS A 49 -25.09 7.54 16.93
N PRO A 50 -23.77 7.32 16.98
CA PRO A 50 -22.88 8.17 17.78
C PRO A 50 -22.93 9.62 17.30
N GLU A 51 -22.93 10.57 18.25
CA GLU A 51 -22.79 11.99 17.94
C GLU A 51 -21.46 12.25 17.21
N GLU A 52 -21.51 13.12 16.21
CA GLU A 52 -20.35 13.53 15.43
C GLU A 52 -19.39 14.34 16.33
N PRO A 53 -18.08 14.04 16.35
CA PRO A 53 -17.12 14.81 17.12
C PRO A 53 -17.04 16.25 16.60
N GLU A 54 -17.01 17.23 17.51
CA GLU A 54 -16.78 18.62 17.14
C GLU A 54 -15.42 18.78 16.42
N LYS A 55 -15.43 19.64 15.40
CA LYS A 55 -14.27 19.94 14.57
C LYS A 55 -13.22 20.67 15.42
N PRO A 56 -11.94 20.27 15.41
CA PRO A 56 -10.90 20.97 16.14
C PRO A 56 -10.76 22.42 15.66
N GLU A 57 -10.62 23.37 16.60
CA GLU A 57 -10.28 24.75 16.29
C GLU A 57 -8.90 24.83 15.61
N GLU A 58 -8.81 25.69 14.60
CA GLU A 58 -7.62 25.92 13.80
C GLU A 58 -6.59 26.70 14.62
N PRO A 59 -5.29 26.31 14.66
CA PRO A 59 -4.30 27.03 15.44
C PRO A 59 -4.08 28.46 14.93
N GLU A 60 -4.13 29.44 15.83
CA GLU A 60 -3.81 30.83 15.50
C GLU A 60 -2.40 30.96 14.93
N VAL A 61 -2.29 31.60 13.77
CA VAL A 61 -1.01 31.94 13.14
C VAL A 61 -0.31 33.01 14.00
N PRO A 62 0.96 32.83 14.39
CA PRO A 62 1.67 33.85 15.18
C PRO A 62 1.82 35.16 14.36
N PRO A 63 1.81 36.32 15.03
CA PRO A 63 1.89 37.61 14.36
C PRO A 63 3.22 37.77 13.62
N GLN A 64 3.15 38.22 12.36
CA GLN A 64 4.34 38.56 11.58
C GLN A 64 5.04 39.80 12.20
N PRO A 65 6.39 39.84 12.24
CA PRO A 65 7.12 41.00 12.72
C PRO A 65 6.94 42.20 11.77
N PRO A 66 6.98 43.45 12.28
CA PRO A 66 6.70 44.64 11.48
C PRO A 66 7.73 44.83 10.36
N GLU A 67 7.25 45.13 9.15
CA GLU A 67 8.09 45.54 8.04
C GLU A 67 8.79 46.88 8.35
N ARG A 68 10.10 46.92 8.18
CA ARG A 68 10.89 48.15 8.29
C ARG A 68 10.76 48.98 7.01
N PRO A 69 10.68 50.33 7.10
CA PRO A 69 10.66 51.20 5.92
C PRO A 69 11.94 51.06 5.08
N GLN A 70 11.80 50.89 3.77
CA GLN A 70 12.92 50.92 2.82
C GLN A 70 13.17 52.35 2.34
N THR A 71 14.39 52.89 2.47
CA THR A 71 15.45 53.10 1.44
C THR A 71 16.40 54.23 1.97
N PRO A 72 17.60 54.54 1.42
CA PRO A 72 18.19 54.16 0.12
C PRO A 72 19.62 53.55 0.15
N ASP A 73 19.97 52.95 -0.98
CA ASP A 73 21.19 52.23 -1.38
C ASP A 73 22.50 53.03 -1.28
N GLU A 74 23.54 52.42 -0.69
CA GLU A 74 24.95 52.73 -1.00
C GLU A 74 25.64 51.45 -1.48
N PRO A 75 26.57 51.56 -2.47
CA PRO A 75 26.94 50.46 -3.34
C PRO A 75 27.79 49.42 -2.60
N ARG A 76 27.15 48.36 -2.12
CA ARG A 76 27.85 47.17 -1.67
C ARG A 76 28.29 46.40 -2.89
N GLU A 77 29.60 46.19 -3.03
CA GLU A 77 30.20 45.32 -4.05
C GLU A 77 29.32 44.08 -4.28
N PRO A 78 29.17 43.60 -5.53
CA PRO A 78 28.42 42.39 -5.79
C PRO A 78 29.10 41.24 -5.05
N ARG A 79 28.64 40.92 -3.84
CA ARG A 79 28.75 39.56 -3.35
C ARG A 79 27.89 38.78 -4.32
N GLU A 80 28.54 38.12 -5.25
CA GLU A 80 27.97 36.95 -5.92
C GLU A 80 27.59 35.98 -4.80
N VAL A 81 26.37 36.16 -4.27
CA VAL A 81 25.67 35.11 -3.59
C VAL A 81 25.31 34.18 -4.73
N ARG A 82 26.27 33.31 -5.02
CA ARG A 82 26.06 32.09 -5.78
C ARG A 82 25.05 31.33 -4.95
N SER A 83 23.78 31.66 -5.19
CA SER A 83 22.64 30.88 -4.76
C SER A 83 22.77 29.62 -5.57
N THR A 84 23.61 28.71 -5.12
CA THR A 84 23.48 27.33 -5.55
C THR A 84 22.05 26.98 -5.14
N PRO A 85 21.16 26.67 -6.09
CA PRO A 85 19.89 26.08 -5.71
C PRO A 85 20.25 24.92 -4.81
N LYS A 86 19.66 24.84 -3.61
CA LYS A 86 19.70 23.60 -2.84
C LYS A 86 19.33 22.52 -3.84
N PRO A 87 20.19 21.53 -4.13
CA PRO A 87 19.87 20.54 -5.14
C PRO A 87 18.51 20.01 -4.75
N ALA A 88 17.51 20.15 -5.63
CA ALA A 88 16.27 19.42 -5.46
C ALA A 88 16.74 17.99 -5.20
N PRO A 89 16.40 17.36 -4.07
CA PRO A 89 16.73 15.96 -3.95
C PRO A 89 16.11 15.35 -5.18
N VAL A 90 16.94 14.71 -6.01
CA VAL A 90 16.47 13.81 -7.05
C VAL A 90 15.89 12.65 -6.25
N SER A 91 14.75 12.92 -5.63
CA SER A 91 14.08 12.04 -4.69
C SER A 91 13.52 10.98 -5.60
N CYS A 92 14.29 9.91 -5.76
CA CYS A 92 13.85 8.66 -6.34
C CYS A 92 12.36 8.43 -6.09
N PRO A 93 11.62 7.94 -7.09
CA PRO A 93 10.29 7.41 -6.83
C PRO A 93 10.38 6.41 -5.68
N LYS A 94 9.56 6.64 -4.66
CA LYS A 94 9.65 5.94 -3.39
C LYS A 94 8.28 5.51 -2.94
N VAL A 95 8.22 4.27 -2.46
CA VAL A 95 7.09 3.73 -1.72
C VAL A 95 7.50 3.54 -0.26
N LYS A 96 6.68 4.06 0.64
CA LYS A 96 6.81 3.97 2.09
C LYS A 96 5.64 3.18 2.65
N CYS A 97 5.95 2.15 3.41
CA CYS A 97 4.99 1.25 4.01
C CYS A 97 4.80 1.64 5.47
N VAL A 98 3.58 2.07 5.80
CA VAL A 98 3.19 2.55 7.13
C VAL A 98 2.04 1.69 7.62
N THR A 99 2.00 1.40 8.91
CA THR A 99 0.85 0.77 9.55
C THR A 99 0.04 1.88 10.23
N ASP A 100 -1.23 2.04 9.87
CA ASP A 100 -2.10 3.05 10.49
C ASP A 100 -2.54 2.66 11.90
N ALA A 101 -3.22 3.57 12.60
CA ALA A 101 -3.68 3.36 13.98
C ALA A 101 -4.62 2.15 14.13
N ASN A 102 -5.30 1.74 13.05
CA ASN A 102 -6.19 0.60 13.01
C ASN A 102 -5.46 -0.71 12.64
N GLY A 103 -4.13 -0.67 12.53
CA GLY A 103 -3.33 -1.83 12.15
C GLY A 103 -3.32 -2.14 10.66
N HIS A 104 -3.91 -1.29 9.80
CA HIS A 104 -3.89 -1.53 8.36
C HIS A 104 -2.59 -1.04 7.75
N ARG A 105 -2.01 -1.90 6.89
CA ARG A 105 -0.82 -1.56 6.12
C ARG A 105 -1.19 -0.65 4.95
N ARG A 106 -0.60 0.54 4.90
CA ARG A 106 -0.75 1.54 3.86
C ARG A 106 0.55 1.70 3.08
N ALA A 107 0.42 2.04 1.81
CA ALA A 107 1.52 2.43 0.94
C ALA A 107 1.39 3.92 0.64
N MET A 108 2.42 4.70 0.97
CA MET A 108 2.55 6.12 0.69
C MET A 108 3.60 6.30 -0.40
N PHE A 109 3.35 7.21 -1.34
CA PHE A 109 4.22 7.44 -2.49
C PHE A 109 4.71 8.88 -2.47
N THR A 110 6.00 9.11 -2.73
CA THR A 110 6.56 10.48 -2.73
C THR A 110 6.64 11.11 -4.12
N ALA A 111 6.40 10.33 -5.17
CA ALA A 111 6.28 10.82 -6.53
C ALA A 111 4.81 10.76 -6.94
N ASP A 112 4.43 11.55 -7.93
CA ASP A 112 3.17 11.37 -8.63
C ASP A 112 3.26 10.05 -9.40
N VAL A 113 2.70 9.00 -8.79
CA VAL A 113 2.76 7.62 -9.27
C VAL A 113 1.45 7.34 -9.98
N GLN A 114 1.52 6.85 -11.21
CA GLN A 114 0.32 6.57 -12.00
C GLN A 114 -0.61 5.57 -11.27
N PRO A 115 -1.94 5.65 -11.49
CA PRO A 115 -2.90 4.86 -10.73
C PRO A 115 -2.67 3.34 -10.76
N ASP A 116 -2.17 2.83 -11.88
CA ASP A 116 -1.82 1.43 -12.11
C ASP A 116 -0.64 0.96 -11.24
N MET A 117 0.30 1.85 -10.95
CA MET A 117 1.49 1.55 -10.14
C MET A 117 1.19 1.52 -8.63
N TYR A 118 0.05 2.07 -8.17
CA TYR A 118 -0.34 1.99 -6.75
C TYR A 118 -0.48 0.54 -6.25
N TYR A 119 -1.02 -0.35 -7.09
CA TYR A 119 -1.16 -1.76 -6.74
C TYR A 119 0.20 -2.44 -6.52
N LEU A 120 1.20 -2.09 -7.34
CA LEU A 120 2.56 -2.63 -7.21
C LEU A 120 3.20 -2.21 -5.88
N GLY A 121 3.07 -0.93 -5.51
CA GLY A 121 3.56 -0.46 -4.21
C GLY A 121 2.83 -1.09 -3.03
N ARG A 122 1.51 -1.33 -3.14
CA ARG A 122 0.74 -2.06 -2.12
C ARG A 122 1.19 -3.51 -1.99
N ASN A 123 1.47 -4.19 -3.09
CA ASN A 123 1.99 -5.56 -3.08
C ASN A 123 3.35 -5.64 -2.38
N PHE A 124 4.23 -4.68 -2.64
CA PHE A 124 5.48 -4.55 -1.89
C PHE A 124 5.21 -4.40 -0.39
N CYS A 125 4.35 -3.45 0.00
CA CYS A 125 4.06 -3.20 1.41
C CYS A 125 3.36 -4.36 2.13
N ALA A 126 2.60 -5.19 1.42
CA ALA A 126 2.01 -6.41 1.95
C ALA A 126 3.04 -7.51 2.24
N ALA A 127 4.17 -7.52 1.51
CA ALA A 127 5.26 -8.48 1.70
C ALA A 127 6.39 -7.98 2.62
N ALA A 128 6.42 -6.67 2.89
CA ALA A 128 7.41 -6.03 3.75
C ALA A 128 7.18 -6.35 5.25
N PRO A 129 8.23 -6.29 6.09
CA PRO A 129 8.10 -6.37 7.56
C PRO A 129 7.01 -5.42 8.10
N LYS A 130 6.14 -5.91 8.99
CA LYS A 130 4.94 -5.20 9.46
C LYS A 130 5.17 -4.38 10.73
N ASP A 131 6.13 -4.81 11.52
CA ASP A 131 6.58 -4.27 12.80
C ASP A 131 7.37 -2.97 12.66
N VAL A 132 7.86 -2.67 11.45
CA VAL A 132 8.63 -1.47 11.15
C VAL A 132 8.12 -0.74 9.92
N GLU A 133 8.44 0.55 9.86
CA GLU A 133 8.31 1.34 8.66
C GLU A 133 9.34 0.89 7.63
N VAL A 134 8.88 0.61 6.41
CA VAL A 134 9.75 0.15 5.33
C VAL A 134 9.65 1.09 4.15
N THR A 135 10.78 1.54 3.64
CA THR A 135 10.87 2.42 2.48
C THR A 135 11.66 1.73 1.39
N ALA A 136 11.18 1.80 0.15
CA ALA A 136 11.92 1.41 -1.04
C ALA A 136 12.04 2.62 -1.98
N CYS A 137 13.28 2.97 -2.32
CA CYS A 137 13.65 4.10 -3.17
C CYS A 137 14.28 3.58 -4.47
N CYS A 138 13.68 3.91 -5.61
CA CYS A 138 14.10 3.45 -6.93
C CYS A 138 15.11 4.43 -7.55
N LEU A 139 16.38 4.05 -7.60
CA LEU A 139 17.47 4.88 -8.12
C LEU A 139 17.78 4.47 -9.57
N ALA A 140 17.45 5.32 -10.54
CA ALA A 140 17.89 5.16 -11.91
C ALA A 140 19.40 5.43 -12.02
N LYS A 141 20.08 4.64 -12.85
CA LYS A 141 21.51 4.82 -13.17
C LYS A 141 21.68 5.28 -14.62
N PRO A 142 22.80 5.93 -14.97
CA PRO A 142 23.04 6.43 -16.33
C PRO A 142 23.10 5.36 -17.42
N ASP A 143 23.35 4.11 -17.05
CA ASP A 143 23.51 2.96 -17.94
C ASP A 143 22.18 2.23 -18.23
N HIS A 144 21.03 2.91 -18.07
CA HIS A 144 19.68 2.34 -18.16
C HIS A 144 19.43 1.18 -17.16
N THR A 145 20.24 1.07 -16.11
CA THR A 145 19.96 0.15 -15.00
C THR A 145 19.37 0.90 -13.81
N TYR A 146 19.03 0.16 -12.76
CA TYR A 146 18.53 0.75 -11.52
C TYR A 146 18.99 -0.01 -10.29
N GLN A 147 18.85 0.64 -9.15
CA GLN A 147 19.09 0.08 -7.83
C GLN A 147 17.92 0.41 -6.91
N ILE A 148 17.58 -0.51 -6.02
CA ILE A 148 16.56 -0.28 -4.98
C ILE A 148 17.27 -0.10 -3.64
N GLN A 149 17.08 1.05 -3.02
CA GLN A 149 17.59 1.32 -1.68
C GLN A 149 16.47 1.14 -0.65
N TYR A 150 16.75 0.35 0.39
CA TYR A 150 15.85 0.12 1.51
C TYR A 150 16.39 0.78 2.78
N ASN A 151 15.51 1.23 3.67
CA ASN A 151 15.89 1.66 5.02
C ASN A 151 16.12 0.48 5.98
N VAL A 152 15.52 -0.68 5.70
CA VAL A 152 15.66 -1.91 6.49
C VAL A 152 15.88 -3.12 5.60
N LYS A 153 16.38 -4.22 6.16
CA LYS A 153 16.49 -5.49 5.45
C LYS A 153 15.09 -6.02 5.12
N VAL A 154 14.88 -6.43 3.87
CA VAL A 154 13.62 -7.00 3.39
C VAL A 154 13.81 -8.45 2.93
N SER A 155 12.72 -9.21 2.86
CA SER A 155 12.73 -10.57 2.33
C SER A 155 12.93 -10.59 0.81
N SER A 156 13.36 -11.72 0.24
CA SER A 156 13.48 -11.87 -1.22
C SER A 156 12.14 -11.68 -1.94
N LYS A 157 11.04 -12.08 -1.30
CA LYS A 157 9.67 -11.86 -1.81
C LYS A 157 9.33 -10.37 -1.88
N ALA A 158 9.59 -9.62 -0.80
CA ALA A 158 9.40 -8.18 -0.78
C ALA A 158 10.30 -7.49 -1.83
N HIS A 159 11.56 -7.92 -1.94
CA HIS A 159 12.47 -7.39 -2.96
C HIS A 159 11.94 -7.60 -4.38
N SER A 160 11.43 -8.79 -4.70
CA SER A 160 10.82 -9.05 -6.02
C SER A 160 9.62 -8.14 -6.30
N LYS A 161 8.81 -7.81 -5.30
CA LYS A 161 7.68 -6.88 -5.45
C LYS A 161 8.09 -5.43 -5.59
N ALA A 162 9.13 -5.00 -4.87
CA ALA A 162 9.74 -3.70 -5.09
C ALA A 162 10.37 -3.60 -6.48
N LYS A 163 10.90 -4.72 -7.02
CA LYS A 163 11.44 -4.79 -8.38
C LYS A 163 10.40 -4.44 -9.44
N GLU A 164 9.24 -5.08 -9.36
CA GLU A 164 8.08 -4.80 -10.25
C GLU A 164 7.71 -3.32 -10.18
N PHE A 165 7.55 -2.76 -8.97
CA PHE A 165 7.25 -1.34 -8.79
C PHE A 165 8.32 -0.42 -9.41
N CYS A 166 9.61 -0.68 -9.14
CA CYS A 166 10.70 0.19 -9.60
C CYS A 166 10.91 0.17 -11.11
N ILE A 167 10.67 -0.96 -11.78
CA ILE A 167 10.77 -1.02 -13.26
C ILE A 167 9.70 -0.10 -13.88
N CYS A 168 8.45 -0.24 -13.43
CA CYS A 168 7.34 0.55 -13.97
C CYS A 168 7.51 2.05 -13.69
N VAL A 169 7.86 2.43 -12.46
CA VAL A 169 7.97 3.85 -12.07
C VAL A 169 9.18 4.54 -12.70
N LEU A 170 10.21 3.79 -13.10
CA LEU A 170 11.37 4.31 -13.83
C LEU A 170 11.22 4.18 -15.36
N GLY A 171 10.16 3.53 -15.85
CA GLY A 171 9.94 3.29 -17.28
C GLY A 171 11.03 2.44 -17.93
N LEU A 172 11.51 1.39 -17.25
CA LEU A 172 12.63 0.54 -17.69
C LEU A 172 12.20 -0.76 -18.38
N ASP A 173 11.01 -0.80 -18.99
CA ASP A 173 10.50 -1.94 -19.76
C ASP A 173 11.18 -2.09 -21.15
#